data_AF-K9RZB0-F1
#
_entry.id   AF-K9RZB0-F1
#
_cell.length_a   1.000
_cell.length_b   1.000
_cell.length_c   1.000
_cell.angle_alpha   90.00
_cell.angle_beta   90.00
_cell.angle_gamma   90.00
#
_symmetry.space_group_name_H-M   'P 1'
#
loop_
_entity.id
_entity.type
_entity.pdbx_description
1 polymer ?
#
loop_
_entity_poly.entity_id
_entity_poly.type
_entity_poly.pdbx_seq_one_letter_code
_entity_poly.pdbx_strand_id
1 'polypeptide(L)'
;MAIDFFIWDLVKDFTIFNAACLWCELDPNRVDTNNIPSNVEALMGVIEQEVGGYRGDKIAGNKLRVGINPKFSRSCSEMEPIPVSREDLRKWAKSKDQYPPFLFKESRVVSGLEKKLHPNERRTLLEIVKRLLESQHVDISKKEATAKFMSLAGISDNTARKYLNEMRELD
;
A
#
# COMPACT_ATOMS: atom_id res chain seq x y z
N MET A 1 13.59 -2.93 -2.96
CA MET A 1 12.54 -3.19 -3.98
C MET A 1 11.33 -2.33 -3.59
N ALA A 2 10.60 -1.74 -4.54
CA ALA A 2 9.57 -0.74 -4.21
C ALA A 2 8.27 -1.41 -3.72
N ILE A 3 7.65 -0.86 -2.66
CA ILE A 3 6.33 -1.27 -2.19
C ILE A 3 5.28 -0.82 -3.20
N ASP A 4 4.37 -1.71 -3.59
CA ASP A 4 3.18 -1.31 -4.35
C ASP A 4 2.12 -0.71 -3.41
N PHE A 5 2.18 0.62 -3.25
CA PHE A 5 1.22 1.33 -2.41
C PHE A 5 -0.21 1.36 -2.99
N PHE A 6 -0.43 0.99 -4.26
CA PHE A 6 -1.78 0.98 -4.83
C PHE A 6 -2.68 -0.05 -4.13
N ILE A 7 -2.15 -1.25 -3.88
CA ILE A 7 -2.86 -2.29 -3.14
C ILE A 7 -3.17 -1.81 -1.73
N TRP A 8 -2.17 -1.20 -1.08
CA TRP A 8 -2.31 -0.74 0.28
C TRP A 8 -3.31 0.40 0.39
N ASP A 9 -3.43 1.31 -0.58
CA ASP A 9 -4.43 2.39 -0.62
C ASP A 9 -5.88 1.89 -0.47
N LEU A 10 -6.17 0.66 -0.91
CA LEU A 10 -7.51 0.08 -0.83
C LEU A 10 -7.85 -0.45 0.57
N VAL A 11 -6.85 -0.68 1.44
CA VAL A 11 -7.00 -1.31 2.76
C VAL A 11 -7.42 -0.29 3.82
N LYS A 12 -8.66 -0.39 4.33
CA LYS A 12 -9.17 0.54 5.36
C LYS A 12 -8.55 0.33 6.73
N ASP A 13 -8.33 -0.93 7.11
CA ASP A 13 -7.85 -1.30 8.43
C ASP A 13 -6.64 -2.23 8.31
N PHE A 14 -5.63 -1.98 9.14
CA PHE A 14 -4.36 -2.68 9.10
C PHE A 14 -4.21 -3.57 10.33
N THR A 15 -3.52 -4.69 10.18
CA THR A 15 -2.88 -5.32 11.33
C THR A 15 -1.72 -4.44 11.80
N ILE A 16 -1.39 -4.51 13.09
CA ILE A 16 -0.24 -3.79 13.67
C ILE A 16 1.05 -4.14 12.92
N PHE A 17 1.21 -5.42 12.55
CA PHE A 17 2.33 -5.89 11.73
C PHE A 17 2.38 -5.20 10.36
N ASN A 18 1.27 -5.18 9.61
CA ASN A 18 1.24 -4.54 8.30
C ASN A 18 1.54 -3.04 8.40
N ALA A 19 0.96 -2.37 9.39
CA ALA A 19 1.20 -0.95 9.63
C ALA A 19 2.68 -0.68 9.95
N ALA A 20 3.30 -1.47 10.84
CA ALA A 20 4.70 -1.31 11.22
C ALA A 20 5.65 -1.59 10.04
N CYS A 21 5.42 -2.67 9.28
CA CYS A 21 6.20 -2.97 8.08
C CYS A 21 6.14 -1.82 7.07
N LEU A 22 4.95 -1.32 6.74
CA LEU A 22 4.76 -0.25 5.75
C LEU A 22 5.36 1.08 6.21
N TRP A 23 5.33 1.37 7.50
CA TRP A 23 5.97 2.54 8.08
C TRP A 23 7.49 2.48 8.00
N CYS A 24 8.06 1.28 8.12
CA CYS A 24 9.48 1.01 7.89
C CYS A 24 9.83 0.80 6.41
N GLU A 25 8.91 1.10 5.49
CA GLU A 25 9.08 0.91 4.04
C GLU A 25 9.44 -0.53 3.62
N LEU A 26 8.88 -1.51 4.34
CA LEU A 26 8.98 -2.94 4.03
C LEU A 26 7.63 -3.50 3.54
N ASP A 27 7.67 -4.39 2.55
CA ASP A 27 6.50 -5.13 2.07
C ASP A 27 6.15 -6.24 3.08
N PRO A 28 4.98 -6.17 3.76
CA PRO A 28 4.58 -7.14 4.78
C PRO A 28 4.57 -8.59 4.28
N ASN A 29 4.27 -8.82 3.00
CA ASN A 29 4.18 -10.17 2.42
C ASN A 29 5.55 -10.84 2.24
N ARG A 30 6.64 -10.09 2.43
CA ARG A 30 8.02 -10.55 2.22
C ARG A 30 8.83 -10.60 3.50
N VAL A 31 8.28 -10.12 4.61
CA VAL A 31 8.91 -10.18 5.91
C VAL A 31 8.69 -11.58 6.48
N ASP A 32 9.78 -12.27 6.82
CA ASP A 32 9.69 -13.55 7.52
C ASP A 32 9.16 -13.32 8.93
N THR A 33 7.98 -13.84 9.22
CA THR A 33 7.34 -13.71 10.53
C THR A 33 8.11 -14.41 11.64
N ASN A 34 9.04 -15.32 11.31
CA ASN A 34 9.92 -15.95 12.29
C ASN A 34 11.18 -15.12 12.59
N ASN A 35 11.45 -14.09 11.79
CA ASN A 35 12.63 -13.24 11.92
C ASN A 35 12.28 -11.79 11.54
N ILE A 36 11.46 -11.16 12.38
CA ILE A 36 10.98 -9.80 12.16
C ILE A 36 12.13 -8.82 12.44
N PRO A 37 12.41 -7.85 11.55
CA PRO A 37 13.40 -6.82 11.79
C PRO A 37 13.13 -6.02 13.08
N SER A 38 14.16 -5.74 13.88
CA SER A 38 14.00 -5.12 15.21
C SER A 38 13.36 -3.73 15.17
N ASN A 39 13.53 -2.98 14.07
CA ASN A 39 12.85 -1.70 13.86
C ASN A 39 11.34 -1.87 13.67
N VAL A 40 10.92 -2.94 12.99
CA VAL A 40 9.51 -3.30 12.84
C VAL A 40 8.95 -3.76 14.18
N GLU A 41 9.63 -4.66 14.90
CA GLU A 41 9.18 -5.12 16.23
C GLU A 41 9.00 -3.95 17.22
N ALA A 42 9.95 -3.02 17.26
CA ALA A 42 9.87 -1.85 18.13
C ALA A 42 8.66 -0.97 17.76
N LEU A 43 8.42 -0.75 16.46
CA LEU A 43 7.32 0.08 15.99
C LEU A 43 5.96 -0.58 16.20
N MET A 44 5.86 -1.91 16.10
CA MET A 44 4.64 -2.66 16.45
C MET A 44 4.20 -2.36 17.87
N GLY A 45 5.12 -2.42 18.85
CA GLY A 45 4.80 -2.11 20.25
C GLY A 45 4.34 -0.67 20.47
N VAL A 46 4.91 0.28 19.74
CA VAL A 46 4.49 1.69 19.80
C VAL A 46 3.10 1.89 19.21
N ILE A 47 2.81 1.31 18.04
CA ILE A 47 1.49 1.38 17.41
C ILE A 47 0.43 0.73 18.31
N GLU A 48 0.73 -0.42 18.90
CA GLU A 48 -0.16 -1.11 19.83
C GLU A 48 -0.51 -0.24 21.04
N GLN A 49 0.51 0.41 21.63
CA GLN A 49 0.33 1.26 22.81
C GLN A 49 -0.40 2.57 22.51
N GLU A 50 -0.09 3.23 21.39
CA GLU A 50 -0.54 4.60 21.11
C GLU A 50 -1.76 4.68 20.19
N VAL A 51 -2.00 3.67 19.34
CA VAL A 51 -3.09 3.64 18.34
C VAL A 51 -4.03 2.48 18.59
N GLY A 52 -3.50 1.31 18.93
CA GLY A 52 -4.23 0.05 19.11
C GLY A 52 -5.25 0.04 20.25
N GLY A 53 -5.37 1.12 21.01
CA GLY A 53 -6.42 1.32 22.00
C GLY A 53 -6.53 0.14 22.94
N TYR A 54 -5.57 -0.04 23.85
CA TYR A 54 -5.67 -1.00 24.93
C TYR A 54 -6.99 -0.79 25.72
N ARG A 55 -8.03 -1.57 25.38
CA ARG A 55 -9.21 -1.79 26.22
C ARG A 55 -8.93 -3.04 27.05
N GLY A 56 -8.20 -2.86 28.13
CA GLY A 56 -7.89 -3.94 29.05
C GLY A 56 -7.40 -3.40 30.37
N ASP A 57 -8.34 -2.96 31.21
CA ASP A 57 -8.14 -3.07 32.65
C ASP A 57 -7.60 -4.48 32.96
N LYS A 58 -6.52 -4.54 33.76
CA LYS A 58 -5.77 -5.73 34.24
C LYS A 58 -4.48 -6.10 33.51
N ILE A 59 -3.48 -5.21 33.54
CA ILE A 59 -2.20 -5.56 34.19
C ILE A 59 -1.79 -4.36 35.04
N ALA A 60 -2.41 -4.26 36.23
CA ALA A 60 -1.79 -3.55 37.32
C ALA A 60 -0.42 -4.20 37.58
N GLY A 61 0.64 -3.41 37.52
CA GLY A 61 1.95 -3.80 38.01
C GLY A 61 2.99 -3.96 36.91
N ASN A 62 3.69 -2.86 36.65
CA ASN A 62 5.14 -2.83 36.75
C ASN A 62 5.89 -3.80 35.80
N LYS A 63 6.20 -3.33 34.58
CA LYS A 63 7.57 -3.34 34.04
C LYS A 63 7.57 -2.77 32.62
N LEU A 64 8.32 -1.68 32.45
CA LEU A 64 9.18 -1.50 31.28
C LEU A 64 9.91 -2.83 31.01
N ARG A 65 9.44 -3.61 30.03
CA ARG A 65 10.23 -4.69 29.44
C ARG A 65 10.66 -4.26 28.04
N VAL A 66 11.62 -3.35 28.04
CA VAL A 66 12.69 -3.38 27.04
C VAL A 66 13.43 -4.69 27.29
N GLY A 67 13.14 -5.72 26.49
CA GLY A 67 13.77 -7.02 26.69
C GLY A 67 13.07 -8.17 25.98
N ILE A 68 13.53 -8.43 24.75
CA ILE A 68 13.94 -9.75 24.29
C ILE A 68 12.78 -10.76 24.13
N ASN A 69 12.40 -10.97 22.86
CA ASN A 69 11.73 -12.17 22.38
C ASN A 69 12.49 -13.42 22.85
N PRO A 70 11.80 -14.49 23.26
CA PRO A 70 12.27 -15.76 22.69
C PRO A 70 11.15 -16.70 22.27
N LYS A 71 9.89 -16.35 22.56
CA LYS A 71 8.68 -17.10 22.25
C LYS A 71 7.53 -16.12 22.29
N PHE A 72 7.18 -15.51 21.16
CA PHE A 72 5.77 -15.22 20.86
C PHE A 72 5.05 -16.56 21.00
N SER A 73 4.57 -16.78 22.22
CA SER A 73 4.28 -18.09 22.75
C SER A 73 3.13 -18.69 21.96
N ARG A 74 3.25 -19.99 21.72
CA ARG A 74 2.27 -20.88 21.08
C ARG A 74 0.95 -21.00 21.87
N SER A 75 0.46 -19.91 22.46
CA SER A 75 -0.81 -19.82 23.19
C SER A 75 -1.51 -18.46 23.05
N CYS A 76 -1.32 -17.73 21.95
CA CYS A 76 -2.37 -16.82 21.50
C CYS A 76 -3.44 -17.66 20.79
N SER A 77 -4.23 -18.38 21.58
CA SER A 77 -5.54 -18.85 21.13
C SER A 77 -6.34 -17.62 20.72
N GLU A 78 -6.55 -17.46 19.42
CA GLU A 78 -7.74 -16.83 18.82
C GLU A 78 -8.09 -15.39 19.26
N MET A 79 -7.12 -14.57 19.67
CA MET A 79 -7.36 -13.13 19.63
C MET A 79 -7.14 -12.68 18.19
N GLU A 80 -8.26 -12.47 17.47
CA GLU A 80 -8.21 -11.78 16.19
C GLU A 80 -7.43 -10.47 16.37
N PRO A 81 -6.39 -10.23 15.55
CA PRO A 81 -5.58 -9.04 15.70
C PRO A 81 -6.50 -7.82 15.57
N ILE A 82 -6.58 -7.01 16.63
CA ILE A 82 -7.42 -5.82 16.64
C ILE A 82 -6.93 -4.92 15.50
N PRO A 83 -7.77 -4.68 14.48
CA PRO A 83 -7.33 -3.94 13.32
C PRO A 83 -7.25 -2.45 13.69
N VAL A 84 -6.14 -1.80 13.34
CA VAL A 84 -5.96 -0.35 13.49
C VAL A 84 -6.44 0.34 12.22
N SER A 85 -7.36 1.29 12.38
CA SER A 85 -7.92 2.00 11.23
C SER A 85 -6.85 2.89 10.59
N ARG A 86 -6.91 3.03 9.26
CA ARG A 86 -6.07 3.99 8.52
C ARG A 86 -6.19 5.39 9.10
N GLU A 87 -7.40 5.80 9.48
CA GLU A 87 -7.65 7.17 9.93
C GLU A 87 -7.01 7.44 11.29
N ASP A 88 -7.01 6.47 12.19
CA ASP A 88 -6.34 6.59 13.49
C ASP A 88 -4.82 6.61 13.32
N LEU A 89 -4.28 5.77 12.43
CA LEU A 89 -2.86 5.84 12.05
C LEU A 89 -2.50 7.19 11.42
N ARG A 90 -3.38 7.79 10.60
CA ARG A 90 -3.16 9.14 10.02
C ARG A 90 -3.16 10.24 11.08
N LYS A 91 -4.09 10.20 12.03
CA LYS A 91 -4.14 11.15 13.15
C LYS A 91 -2.89 11.04 14.01
N TRP A 92 -2.47 9.81 14.31
CA TRP A 92 -1.27 9.53 15.07
C TRP A 92 0.00 10.00 14.34
N ALA A 93 0.13 9.69 13.04
CA ALA A 93 1.24 10.16 12.23
C ALA A 93 1.36 11.70 12.24
N LYS A 94 0.23 12.41 12.07
CA LYS A 94 0.17 13.86 12.17
C LYS A 94 0.59 14.40 13.55
N SER A 95 0.20 13.73 14.64
CA SER A 95 0.57 14.17 15.99
C SER A 95 2.07 14.00 16.30
N LYS A 96 2.75 13.11 15.55
CA LYS A 96 4.20 12.89 15.62
C LYS A 96 5.00 13.67 14.56
N ASP A 97 4.33 14.49 13.75
CA ASP A 97 4.89 15.16 12.56
C ASP A 97 5.63 14.18 11.62
N GLN A 98 5.06 12.98 11.47
CA GLN A 98 5.56 11.95 10.55
C GLN A 98 4.57 11.72 9.42
N TYR A 99 5.09 11.45 8.23
CA TYR A 99 4.26 11.28 7.04
C TYR A 99 4.65 10.03 6.26
N PRO A 100 4.36 8.83 6.79
CA PRO A 100 4.70 7.58 6.11
C PRO A 100 3.95 7.44 4.76
N PRO A 101 4.61 6.95 3.70
CA PRO A 101 4.05 6.97 2.33
C PRO A 101 2.76 6.17 2.13
N PHE A 102 2.50 5.13 2.94
CA PHE A 102 1.28 4.34 2.85
C PHE A 102 0.03 5.04 3.41
N LEU A 103 0.22 6.10 4.21
CA LEU A 103 -0.86 6.90 4.81
C LEU A 103 -1.04 8.26 4.10
N PHE A 104 0.02 8.79 3.50
CA PHE A 104 0.06 10.10 2.85
C PHE A 104 0.60 9.94 1.44
N LYS A 105 -0.29 10.07 0.45
CA LYS A 105 0.07 9.95 -0.97
C LYS A 105 1.07 11.03 -1.38
N GLU A 106 0.97 12.20 -0.74
CA GLU A 106 1.81 13.37 -0.94
C GLU A 106 3.25 13.12 -0.47
N SER A 107 3.42 12.24 0.52
CA SER A 107 4.71 11.91 1.15
C SER A 107 5.38 10.70 0.52
N ARG A 108 4.71 10.06 -0.44
CA ARG A 108 5.41 9.26 -1.44
C ARG A 108 6.29 10.25 -2.17
N VAL A 109 7.58 10.28 -1.79
CA VAL A 109 8.61 10.85 -2.64
C VAL A 109 8.28 10.33 -4.03
N VAL A 110 8.24 11.20 -5.02
CA VAL A 110 8.27 10.83 -6.44
C VAL A 110 9.65 10.23 -6.72
N SER A 111 9.99 9.19 -5.97
CA SER A 111 11.17 8.35 -6.02
C SER A 111 10.85 7.32 -7.09
N GLY A 112 10.76 7.82 -8.33
CA GLY A 112 10.68 6.98 -9.50
C GLY A 112 9.40 6.15 -9.64
N LEU A 113 8.22 6.74 -9.46
CA LEU A 113 7.07 6.34 -10.30
C LEU A 113 7.12 7.00 -11.69
N GLU A 114 8.20 7.74 -11.97
CA GLU A 114 8.86 7.78 -13.28
C GLU A 114 10.06 6.81 -13.37
N LYS A 115 10.06 5.69 -12.64
CA LYS A 115 10.77 4.52 -13.20
C LYS A 115 10.00 4.20 -14.45
N LYS A 116 10.57 4.62 -15.59
CA LYS A 116 10.19 4.15 -16.92
C LYS A 116 9.88 2.67 -16.74
N LEU A 117 8.59 2.32 -16.80
CA LEU A 117 8.17 0.93 -16.94
C LEU A 117 9.14 0.30 -17.92
N HIS A 118 9.74 -0.84 -17.55
CA HIS A 118 10.67 -1.49 -18.45
C HIS A 118 9.95 -1.64 -19.80
N PRO A 119 10.57 -1.32 -20.97
CA PRO A 119 9.84 -1.23 -22.24
C PRO A 119 8.94 -2.43 -22.53
N ASN A 120 9.35 -3.63 -22.10
CA ASN A 120 8.58 -4.87 -22.22
C ASN A 120 7.34 -4.92 -21.30
N GLU A 121 7.45 -4.43 -20.07
CA GLU A 121 6.32 -4.34 -19.13
C GLU A 121 5.32 -3.27 -19.58
N ARG A 122 5.83 -2.13 -20.06
CA ARG A 122 5.00 -1.07 -20.67
C ARG A 122 4.22 -1.61 -21.85
N ARG A 123 4.89 -2.32 -22.76
CA ARG A 123 4.28 -2.96 -23.93
C ARG A 123 3.19 -3.95 -23.52
N THR A 124 3.49 -4.85 -22.57
CA THR A 124 2.53 -5.85 -22.08
C THR A 124 1.28 -5.20 -21.50
N LEU A 125 1.44 -4.14 -20.70
CA LEU A 125 0.31 -3.40 -20.14
C LEU A 125 -0.51 -2.72 -21.23
N LEU A 126 0.12 -2.09 -22.22
CA LEU A 126 -0.58 -1.47 -23.34
C LEU A 126 -1.35 -2.50 -24.19
N GLU A 127 -0.79 -3.70 -24.40
CA GLU A 127 -1.49 -4.79 -25.10
C GLU A 127 -2.70 -5.28 -24.31
N ILE A 128 -2.61 -5.41 -22.98
CA ILE A 128 -3.74 -5.77 -22.13
C ILE A 128 -4.83 -4.70 -22.19
N VAL A 129 -4.46 -3.42 -22.07
CA VAL A 129 -5.41 -2.31 -22.14
C VAL A 129 -6.07 -2.24 -23.53
N LYS A 130 -5.32 -2.45 -24.61
CA LYS A 130 -5.85 -2.54 -25.99
C LYS A 130 -6.92 -3.63 -26.09
N ARG A 131 -6.63 -4.85 -25.62
CA ARG A 131 -7.60 -5.97 -25.61
C ARG A 131 -8.85 -5.66 -24.78
N LEU A 132 -8.68 -5.01 -23.62
CA LEU A 132 -9.81 -4.60 -22.79
C LEU A 132 -10.69 -3.58 -23.50
N LEU A 133 -10.11 -2.59 -24.18
CA LEU A 133 -10.86 -1.61 -24.97
C LEU A 133 -11.60 -2.27 -26.14
N GLU A 134 -10.94 -3.17 -26.87
CA GLU A 134 -11.56 -3.93 -27.96
C GLU A 134 -12.72 -4.81 -27.46
N SER A 135 -12.58 -5.45 -26.29
CA SER A 135 -13.66 -6.24 -25.66
C SER A 135 -14.86 -5.38 -25.25
N GLN A 136 -14.66 -4.09 -25.00
CA GLN A 136 -15.72 -3.11 -24.74
C GLN A 136 -16.25 -2.46 -26.03
N HIS A 137 -15.93 -3.04 -27.19
CA HIS A 137 -16.26 -2.51 -28.53
C HIS A 137 -15.76 -1.09 -28.76
N VAL A 138 -14.63 -0.72 -28.13
CA VAL A 138 -13.94 0.55 -28.37
C VAL A 138 -12.92 0.34 -29.47
N ASP A 139 -13.24 0.85 -30.66
CA ASP A 139 -12.34 0.88 -31.79
C ASP A 139 -11.30 2.00 -31.59
N ILE A 140 -10.08 1.61 -31.24
CA ILE A 140 -8.95 2.51 -30.96
C ILE A 140 -8.54 3.39 -32.14
N SER A 141 -8.94 3.06 -33.37
CA SER A 141 -8.65 3.87 -34.57
C SER A 141 -9.54 5.11 -34.68
N LYS A 142 -10.71 5.10 -34.03
CA LYS A 142 -11.70 6.17 -34.13
C LYS A 142 -11.40 7.32 -33.18
N LYS A 143 -11.80 8.53 -33.57
CA LYS A 143 -11.69 9.74 -32.72
C LYS A 143 -12.49 9.63 -31.42
N GLU A 144 -13.54 8.82 -31.42
CA GLU A 144 -14.42 8.57 -30.27
C GLU A 144 -13.75 7.70 -29.19
N ALA A 145 -12.66 6.99 -29.52
CA ALA A 145 -11.94 6.14 -28.59
C ALA A 145 -11.40 6.92 -27.39
N THR A 146 -10.94 8.16 -27.61
CA THR A 146 -10.41 9.03 -26.55
C THR A 146 -11.48 9.33 -25.49
N ALA A 147 -12.67 9.75 -25.92
CA ALA A 147 -13.76 10.07 -25.00
C ALA A 147 -14.23 8.84 -24.22
N LYS A 148 -14.36 7.69 -24.89
CA LYS A 148 -14.72 6.42 -24.24
C LYS A 148 -13.64 5.97 -23.26
N PHE A 149 -12.35 6.07 -23.64
CA PHE A 149 -11.26 5.68 -22.77
C PHE A 149 -11.13 6.58 -21.55
N MET A 150 -11.32 7.91 -21.70
CA MET A 150 -11.42 8.84 -20.58
C MET A 150 -12.56 8.46 -19.64
N SER A 151 -13.75 8.16 -20.18
CA SER A 151 -14.92 7.77 -19.39
C SER A 151 -14.72 6.45 -18.65
N LEU A 152 -13.98 5.49 -19.23
CA LEU A 152 -13.74 4.18 -18.64
C LEU A 152 -12.60 4.18 -17.62
N ALA A 153 -11.51 4.91 -17.90
CA ALA A 153 -10.30 4.89 -17.08
C ALA A 153 -10.19 6.08 -16.11
N GLY A 154 -11.06 7.09 -16.21
CA GLY A 154 -11.02 8.28 -15.35
C GLY A 154 -9.76 9.13 -15.54
N ILE A 155 -9.19 9.15 -16.75
CA ILE A 155 -7.93 9.84 -17.07
C ILE A 155 -8.17 11.12 -17.89
N SER A 156 -7.17 12.01 -17.88
CA SER A 156 -7.22 13.25 -18.67
C SER A 156 -7.16 13.00 -20.18
N ASP A 157 -7.69 13.93 -20.99
CA ASP A 157 -7.67 13.84 -22.47
C ASP A 157 -6.24 13.71 -23.02
N ASN A 158 -5.30 14.52 -22.50
CA ASN A 158 -3.89 14.45 -22.90
C ASN A 158 -3.27 13.08 -22.60
N THR A 159 -3.60 12.50 -21.44
CA THR A 159 -3.13 11.17 -21.04
C THR A 159 -3.75 10.07 -21.91
N ALA A 160 -5.05 10.15 -22.17
CA ALA A 160 -5.77 9.20 -23.01
C ALA A 160 -5.23 9.17 -24.44
N ARG A 161 -5.00 10.34 -25.05
CA ARG A 161 -4.43 10.44 -26.40
C ARG A 161 -3.03 9.87 -26.49
N LYS A 162 -2.19 10.15 -25.49
CA LYS A 162 -0.82 9.61 -25.42
C LYS A 162 -0.84 8.08 -25.44
N TYR A 163 -1.62 7.46 -24.57
CA TYR A 163 -1.71 6.00 -24.50
C TYR A 163 -2.35 5.37 -25.74
N LEU A 164 -3.39 5.99 -26.31
CA LEU A 164 -4.01 5.50 -27.55
C LEU A 164 -3.04 5.57 -28.74
N ASN A 165 -2.21 6.61 -28.83
CA ASN A 165 -1.18 6.70 -29.86
C ASN A 165 -0.11 5.61 -29.65
N GLU A 166 0.37 5.44 -28.42
CA GLU A 166 1.33 4.37 -28.11
C GLU A 166 0.75 2.97 -28.44
N MET A 167 -0.55 2.71 -28.21
CA MET A 167 -1.19 1.43 -28.57
C MET A 167 -1.32 1.20 -30.09
N ARG A 168 -1.44 2.28 -30.87
CA ARG A 168 -1.48 2.20 -32.35
C ARG A 168 -0.10 1.89 -32.94
N GLU A 169 0.97 2.26 -32.23
CA GLU A 169 2.35 1.99 -32.62
C GLU A 169 2.83 0.57 -32.22
N LEU A 170 1.96 -0.23 -31.57
CA LEU A 170 2.29 -1.62 -31.17
C LEU A 170 2.03 -2.67 -32.26
N ASP A 171 1.30 -2.31 -33.32
CA ASP A 171 1.08 -3.15 -34.51
C ASP A 171 2.21 -2.96 -35.53
#